data_AF-A0A7C7LS12-F1
#
_entry.id   AF-A0A7C7LS12-F1
#
_cell.length_a   1.000
_cell.length_b   1.000
_cell.length_c   1.000
_cell.angle_alpha   90.00
_cell.angle_beta   90.00
_cell.angle_gamma   90.00
#
_symmetry.space_group_name_H-M   'P 1'
#
loop_
_entity.id
_entity.type
_entity.pdbx_description
1 polymer ?
#
loop_
_entity_poly.entity_id
_entity_poly.type
_entity_poly.pdbx_seq_one_letter_code
_entity_poly.pdbx_strand_id
1 'polypeptide(L)'
;MADEAIEKAVKEVLSQIPDAEEDMVREEFVRYQSEFIIPPQDAMRSVLRKVQSKAGVAAAATGEQTAGRMQTTPLKKVERLAELGGEDKNIVIEVKIISHNPVTQAVRGRDRDIAFGTLEDNPWGTGDKVRWDYKDWAPSANLKAGAIVRIEGCSVNEYQGKRSLNINQSSRVVVLQEGAETVFDPTEPLTIAEAMEKDGMVTIVGRVISAREDSITRRDGSGTIDVVRGKIADDTGSLGFLSWDPFTHQAGTLLKIQSATIRRFRDTPELNFGRTTKVEIFHDANFSDVETLAESSVVTISQLRDGAKDVTIIAQLQSLTERKFTNAEGEEKTVYAGQLIDPTGQCKSSMWCDVGITEDELPIVVRLENARIRAWQGIPDVTIDNANQVIRLEQKPWQDINVENHVIEVDLSELAKSGSRVGISTVATVVSVRDDCGIIWRCPECRRTLSDDNCQVHGDVVGTRDIRMRMVIDDGQASGSVIIGSEPTLAFLDTDLSGFEDMLAEKGQFGFAQSLRERLLGRQLKVDGRSIVDDQGMMIIANVIEAVEVDAVLAATESRSKWGLN
;
A
#
# COMPACT_ATOMS: atom_id res chain seq x y z
N MET A 1 -51.50 8.85 -10.55
CA MET A 1 -50.15 8.24 -10.65
C MET A 1 -50.10 6.85 -10.03
N ALA A 2 -50.54 6.62 -8.78
CA ALA A 2 -50.54 5.28 -8.18
C ALA A 2 -51.49 4.29 -8.90
N ASP A 3 -52.73 4.70 -9.21
CA ASP A 3 -53.69 3.85 -9.93
C ASP A 3 -53.22 3.46 -11.34
N GLU A 4 -52.60 4.40 -12.07
CA GLU A 4 -52.13 4.17 -13.43
C GLU A 4 -50.97 3.15 -13.49
N ALA A 5 -50.11 3.16 -12.46
CA ALA A 5 -49.03 2.17 -12.31
C ALA A 5 -49.57 0.78 -11.96
N ILE A 6 -50.64 0.70 -11.16
CA ILE A 6 -51.33 -0.56 -10.85
C ILE A 6 -52.03 -1.09 -12.09
N GLU A 7 -52.72 -0.25 -12.87
CA GLU A 7 -53.38 -0.69 -14.11
C GLU A 7 -52.42 -1.26 -15.14
N LYS A 8 -51.26 -0.63 -15.29
CA LYS A 8 -50.20 -1.15 -16.16
C LYS A 8 -49.70 -2.51 -15.67
N ALA A 9 -49.49 -2.66 -14.37
CA ALA A 9 -49.03 -3.91 -13.77
C ALA A 9 -50.07 -5.03 -13.87
N VAL A 10 -51.36 -4.72 -13.68
CA VAL A 10 -52.47 -5.67 -13.83
C VAL A 10 -52.57 -6.19 -15.27
N LYS A 11 -52.50 -5.29 -16.27
CA LYS A 11 -52.47 -5.68 -17.69
C LYS A 11 -51.29 -6.60 -18.02
N GLU A 12 -50.13 -6.35 -17.43
CA GLU A 12 -48.93 -7.16 -17.65
C GLU A 12 -49.08 -8.57 -17.04
N VAL A 13 -49.70 -8.70 -15.86
CA VAL A 13 -50.04 -10.01 -15.28
C VAL A 13 -51.06 -10.76 -16.14
N LEU A 14 -52.14 -10.10 -16.58
CA LEU A 14 -53.16 -10.70 -17.45
C LEU A 14 -52.60 -11.12 -18.81
N SER A 15 -51.60 -10.40 -19.34
CA SER A 15 -50.93 -10.81 -20.58
C SER A 15 -50.16 -12.14 -20.44
N GLN A 16 -49.69 -12.46 -19.23
CA GLN A 16 -48.98 -13.70 -18.94
C GLN A 16 -49.91 -14.81 -18.46
N ILE A 17 -51.07 -14.47 -17.90
CA ILE A 17 -52.08 -15.39 -17.39
C ILE A 17 -53.47 -14.90 -17.83
N PRO A 18 -53.90 -15.21 -19.06
CA PRO A 18 -55.15 -14.68 -19.64
C PRO A 18 -56.41 -15.06 -18.85
N ASP A 19 -56.37 -16.18 -18.13
CA ASP A 19 -57.51 -16.74 -17.39
C ASP A 19 -57.59 -16.24 -15.93
N ALA A 20 -56.72 -15.31 -15.51
CA ALA A 20 -56.78 -14.74 -14.17
C ALA A 20 -57.87 -13.67 -14.04
N GLU A 21 -58.59 -13.64 -12.92
CA GLU A 21 -59.57 -12.58 -12.64
C GLU A 21 -58.88 -11.24 -12.37
N GLU A 22 -59.19 -10.22 -13.17
CA GLU A 22 -58.58 -8.89 -13.10
C GLU A 22 -58.69 -8.25 -11.71
N ASP A 23 -59.87 -8.33 -11.08
CA ASP A 23 -60.12 -7.74 -9.76
C ASP A 23 -59.24 -8.37 -8.68
N MET A 24 -59.00 -9.69 -8.75
CA MET A 24 -58.13 -10.40 -7.82
C MET A 24 -56.66 -9.97 -7.97
N VAL A 25 -56.19 -9.81 -9.20
CA VAL A 25 -54.82 -9.35 -9.49
C VAL A 25 -54.63 -7.92 -8.97
N ARG A 26 -55.63 -7.06 -9.21
CA ARG A 26 -55.64 -5.66 -8.77
C ARG A 26 -55.64 -5.55 -7.24
N GLU A 27 -56.51 -6.28 -6.55
CA GLU A 27 -56.56 -6.31 -5.09
C GLU A 27 -55.22 -6.73 -4.47
N GLU A 28 -54.53 -7.70 -5.07
CA GLU A 28 -53.23 -8.15 -4.55
C GLU A 28 -52.15 -7.06 -4.71
N PHE A 29 -52.13 -6.32 -5.84
CA PHE A 29 -51.23 -5.16 -5.97
C PHE A 29 -51.57 -4.04 -5.00
N VAL A 30 -52.85 -3.73 -4.79
CA VAL A 30 -53.31 -2.74 -3.81
C VAL A 30 -52.90 -3.17 -2.40
N ARG A 31 -52.99 -4.46 -2.07
CA ARG A 31 -52.52 -5.01 -0.80
C ARG A 31 -51.01 -4.81 -0.62
N TYR A 32 -50.21 -5.14 -1.63
CA TYR A 32 -48.75 -4.94 -1.56
C TYR A 32 -48.37 -3.46 -1.39
N GLN A 33 -49.11 -2.56 -2.05
CA GLN A 33 -48.86 -1.12 -1.92
C GLN A 33 -49.31 -0.56 -0.57
N SER A 34 -50.45 -1.00 -0.02
CA SER A 34 -51.04 -0.46 1.21
C SER A 34 -50.51 -1.11 2.49
N GLU A 35 -50.35 -2.44 2.51
CA GLU A 35 -49.87 -3.16 3.71
C GLU A 35 -48.34 -3.19 3.79
N PHE A 36 -47.64 -3.24 2.65
CA PHE A 36 -46.19 -3.43 2.61
C PHE A 36 -45.42 -2.24 2.02
N ILE A 37 -46.12 -1.21 1.51
CA ILE A 37 -45.51 -0.02 0.88
C ILE A 37 -44.59 -0.41 -0.28
N ILE A 38 -44.95 -1.46 -1.02
CA ILE A 38 -44.17 -1.99 -2.16
C ILE A 38 -44.76 -1.43 -3.47
N PRO A 39 -43.96 -0.80 -4.34
CA PRO A 39 -44.42 -0.36 -5.66
C PRO A 39 -44.87 -1.54 -6.54
N PRO A 40 -45.86 -1.35 -7.45
CA PRO A 40 -46.37 -2.43 -8.29
C PRO A 40 -45.32 -3.16 -9.14
N GLN A 41 -44.25 -2.48 -9.56
CA GLN A 41 -43.16 -3.11 -10.32
C GLN A 41 -42.39 -4.13 -9.47
N ASP A 42 -42.14 -3.83 -8.19
CA ASP A 42 -41.40 -4.70 -7.28
C ASP A 42 -42.27 -5.87 -6.78
N ALA A 43 -43.59 -5.67 -6.72
CA ALA A 43 -44.56 -6.70 -6.34
C ALA A 43 -44.89 -7.70 -7.46
N MET A 44 -44.53 -7.41 -8.72
CA MET A 44 -44.94 -8.15 -9.94
C MET A 44 -44.72 -9.67 -9.84
N ARG A 45 -43.53 -10.09 -9.41
CA ARG A 45 -43.16 -11.52 -9.35
C ARG A 45 -43.92 -12.26 -8.25
N SER A 46 -44.23 -11.58 -7.15
CA SER A 46 -45.00 -12.15 -6.03
C SER A 46 -46.46 -12.32 -6.39
N VAL A 47 -47.05 -11.33 -7.07
CA VAL A 47 -48.43 -11.40 -7.59
C VAL A 47 -48.53 -12.49 -8.67
N LEU A 48 -47.64 -12.51 -9.67
CA LEU A 48 -47.61 -13.56 -10.71
C LEU A 48 -47.57 -14.97 -10.13
N ARG A 49 -46.64 -15.24 -9.19
CA ARG A 49 -46.52 -16.56 -8.57
C ARG A 49 -47.80 -16.97 -7.83
N LYS A 50 -48.43 -16.03 -7.15
CA LYS A 50 -49.65 -16.28 -6.36
C LYS A 50 -50.86 -16.51 -7.27
N VAL A 51 -50.99 -15.72 -8.33
CA VAL A 51 -52.03 -15.86 -9.36
C VAL A 51 -51.84 -17.17 -10.12
N GLN A 52 -50.62 -17.56 -10.51
CA GLN A 52 -50.33 -18.86 -11.13
C GLN A 52 -50.70 -20.04 -10.22
N SER A 53 -50.41 -19.92 -8.92
CA SER A 53 -50.76 -20.97 -7.95
C SER A 53 -52.28 -21.15 -7.76
N LYS A 54 -53.06 -20.07 -7.93
CA LYS A 54 -54.53 -20.10 -7.84
C LYS A 54 -55.20 -20.47 -9.17
N ALA A 55 -54.61 -20.11 -10.31
CA ALA A 55 -55.13 -20.39 -11.66
C ALA A 55 -54.93 -21.86 -12.10
N GLY A 56 -54.39 -22.72 -11.24
CA GLY A 56 -54.34 -24.16 -11.50
C GLY A 56 -53.43 -24.61 -12.65
N VAL A 57 -52.54 -23.75 -13.15
CA VAL A 57 -51.58 -24.12 -14.21
C VAL A 57 -50.32 -24.70 -13.57
N ALA A 58 -50.29 -26.02 -13.41
CA ALA A 58 -49.12 -26.76 -12.96
C ALA A 58 -48.06 -26.83 -14.06
N ALA A 59 -46.91 -26.18 -13.87
CA ALA A 59 -45.72 -26.42 -14.68
C ALA A 59 -45.07 -27.74 -14.24
N ALA A 60 -44.83 -28.63 -15.21
CA ALA A 60 -44.28 -29.97 -15.04
C ALA A 60 -42.93 -29.98 -14.32
N ALA A 61 -42.87 -30.70 -13.20
CA ALA A 61 -41.65 -31.00 -12.47
C ALA A 61 -41.23 -32.45 -12.74
N THR A 62 -40.10 -32.63 -13.44
CA THR A 62 -39.29 -33.84 -13.33
C THR A 62 -38.25 -33.60 -12.24
N GLY A 63 -38.34 -34.37 -11.15
CA GLY A 63 -37.38 -34.36 -10.05
C GLY A 63 -38.05 -34.81 -8.77
N GLU A 64 -37.80 -36.07 -8.39
CA GLU A 64 -38.32 -36.74 -7.20
C GLU A 64 -38.24 -35.85 -5.95
N GLN A 65 -39.40 -35.63 -5.33
CA GLN A 65 -39.51 -35.04 -4.01
C GLN A 65 -39.00 -36.03 -2.96
N THR A 66 -37.74 -35.88 -2.56
CA THR A 66 -37.40 -36.09 -1.16
C THR A 66 -37.85 -34.84 -0.41
N ALA A 67 -38.75 -35.03 0.55
CA ALA A 67 -39.16 -34.02 1.51
C ALA A 67 -37.96 -33.66 2.42
N GLY A 68 -37.02 -32.88 1.89
CA GLY A 68 -35.96 -32.23 2.65
C GLY A 68 -36.46 -30.87 3.10
N ARG A 69 -36.58 -30.68 4.42
CA ARG A 69 -36.71 -29.37 5.07
C ARG A 69 -35.87 -28.33 4.31
N MET A 70 -36.49 -27.24 3.84
CA MET A 70 -35.78 -25.98 3.58
C MET A 70 -35.14 -25.57 4.91
N GLN A 71 -33.92 -26.03 5.16
CA GLN A 71 -33.03 -25.35 6.10
C GLN A 71 -32.68 -24.04 5.42
N THR A 72 -33.42 -22.99 5.76
CA THR A 72 -32.96 -21.62 5.56
C THR A 72 -31.60 -21.54 6.25
N THR A 73 -30.51 -21.44 5.47
CA THR A 73 -29.17 -21.24 6.05
C THR A 73 -29.27 -20.04 6.99
N PRO A 74 -28.92 -20.19 8.28
CA PRO A 74 -29.09 -19.12 9.24
C PRO A 74 -28.26 -17.91 8.81
N LEU A 75 -28.85 -16.72 8.93
CA LEU A 75 -28.18 -15.46 8.62
C LEU A 75 -27.00 -15.27 9.58
N LYS A 76 -25.78 -15.20 9.07
CA LYS A 76 -24.57 -14.99 9.87
C LYS A 76 -24.14 -13.53 9.75
N LYS A 77 -24.43 -12.72 10.77
CA LYS A 77 -23.94 -11.33 10.84
C LYS A 77 -22.56 -11.32 11.50
N VAL A 78 -21.58 -10.71 10.83
CA VAL A 78 -20.20 -10.57 11.34
C VAL A 78 -19.75 -9.12 11.20
N GLU A 79 -18.79 -8.71 12.02
CA GLU A 79 -18.15 -7.40 11.92
C GLU A 79 -16.80 -7.48 11.21
N ARG A 80 -16.11 -8.62 11.31
CA ARG A 80 -14.77 -8.84 10.76
C ARG A 80 -14.76 -9.99 9.75
N LEU A 81 -13.94 -9.86 8.71
CA LEU A 81 -13.71 -10.94 7.76
C LEU A 81 -13.01 -12.14 8.40
N ALA A 82 -12.20 -11.90 9.44
CA ALA A 82 -11.52 -12.95 10.20
C ALA A 82 -12.48 -13.93 10.91
N GLU A 83 -13.74 -13.54 11.13
CA GLU A 83 -14.78 -14.39 11.74
C GLU A 83 -15.37 -15.41 10.74
N LEU A 84 -15.01 -15.30 9.46
CA LEU A 84 -15.56 -16.11 8.38
C LEU A 84 -14.65 -17.30 8.02
N GLY A 85 -15.25 -18.48 7.97
CA GLY A 85 -14.67 -19.72 7.46
C GLY A 85 -15.02 -19.96 5.98
N GLY A 86 -14.32 -20.90 5.33
CA GLY A 86 -14.44 -21.16 3.89
C GLY A 86 -15.83 -21.59 3.39
N GLU A 87 -16.64 -22.17 4.28
CA GLU A 87 -17.98 -22.70 3.95
C GLU A 87 -19.13 -21.77 4.37
N ASP A 88 -18.84 -20.59 4.91
CA ASP A 88 -19.87 -19.68 5.40
C ASP A 88 -20.74 -19.13 4.25
N LYS A 89 -22.05 -19.13 4.48
CA LYS A 89 -23.07 -18.70 3.53
C LYS A 89 -24.12 -17.84 4.24
N ASN A 90 -24.88 -17.07 3.46
CA ASN A 90 -25.92 -16.17 3.96
C ASN A 90 -25.38 -15.17 5.00
N ILE A 91 -24.28 -14.51 4.64
CA ILE A 91 -23.54 -13.61 5.52
C ILE A 91 -24.07 -12.18 5.39
N VAL A 92 -24.06 -11.44 6.51
CA VAL A 92 -24.21 -9.98 6.52
C VAL A 92 -22.94 -9.36 7.07
N ILE A 93 -22.31 -8.48 6.29
CA ILE A 93 -21.09 -7.78 6.68
C ILE A 93 -21.08 -6.34 6.13
N GLU A 94 -20.51 -5.42 6.90
CA GLU A 94 -20.22 -4.05 6.46
C GLU A 94 -18.74 -3.92 6.10
N VAL A 95 -18.46 -3.43 4.89
CA VAL A 95 -17.12 -3.35 4.34
C VAL A 95 -16.94 -2.05 3.56
N LYS A 96 -15.70 -1.56 3.46
CA LYS A 96 -15.32 -0.53 2.49
C LYS A 96 -14.91 -1.23 1.19
N ILE A 97 -15.49 -0.82 0.06
CA ILE A 97 -15.03 -1.26 -1.26
C ILE A 97 -13.75 -0.52 -1.57
N ILE A 98 -12.64 -1.24 -1.74
CA ILE A 98 -11.33 -0.66 -2.08
C ILE A 98 -11.19 -0.57 -3.60
N SER A 99 -11.63 -1.60 -4.32
CA SER A 99 -11.68 -1.59 -5.78
C SER A 99 -12.95 -2.28 -6.30
N HIS A 100 -13.44 -1.83 -7.46
CA HIS A 100 -14.58 -2.42 -8.15
C HIS A 100 -14.33 -2.36 -9.65
N ASN A 101 -14.04 -3.51 -10.26
CA ASN A 101 -13.68 -3.61 -11.68
C ASN A 101 -14.78 -4.41 -12.41
N PRO A 102 -15.74 -3.74 -13.06
CA PRO A 102 -16.74 -4.40 -13.87
C PRO A 102 -16.11 -4.92 -15.18
N VAL A 103 -16.41 -6.16 -15.53
CA VAL A 103 -15.95 -6.83 -16.76
C VAL A 103 -17.08 -7.67 -17.33
N THR A 104 -17.31 -7.56 -18.63
CA THR A 104 -18.17 -8.50 -19.38
C THR A 104 -17.32 -9.71 -19.77
N GLN A 105 -17.65 -10.90 -19.25
CA GLN A 105 -16.94 -12.14 -19.55
C GLN A 105 -17.91 -13.24 -20.02
N ALA A 106 -17.49 -14.02 -21.01
CA ALA A 106 -18.20 -15.22 -21.44
C ALA A 106 -18.11 -16.32 -20.36
N VAL A 107 -19.19 -16.52 -19.60
CA VAL A 107 -19.28 -17.56 -18.56
C VAL A 107 -20.26 -18.63 -19.03
N ARG A 108 -19.75 -19.86 -19.25
CA ARG A 108 -20.54 -21.01 -19.75
C ARG A 108 -21.26 -20.70 -21.09
N GLY A 109 -20.60 -19.98 -21.98
CA GLY A 109 -21.11 -19.70 -23.34
C GLY A 109 -22.14 -18.57 -23.44
N ARG A 110 -22.34 -17.77 -22.37
CA ARG A 110 -23.12 -16.53 -22.40
C ARG A 110 -22.30 -15.38 -21.83
N ASP A 111 -22.41 -14.20 -22.43
CA ASP A 111 -21.83 -12.98 -21.88
C ASP A 111 -22.54 -12.64 -20.57
N ARG A 112 -21.74 -12.40 -19.53
CA ARG A 112 -22.22 -11.95 -18.23
C ARG A 112 -21.38 -10.78 -17.76
N ASP A 113 -22.06 -9.76 -17.29
CA ASP A 113 -21.43 -8.68 -16.52
C ASP A 113 -21.15 -9.22 -15.13
N ILE A 114 -19.88 -9.24 -14.78
CA ILE A 114 -19.38 -9.58 -13.45
C ILE A 114 -18.51 -8.42 -12.97
N ALA A 115 -18.31 -8.30 -11.67
CA ALA A 115 -17.25 -7.45 -11.17
C ALA A 115 -16.35 -8.22 -10.22
N PHE A 116 -15.10 -7.78 -10.14
CA PHE A 116 -14.16 -8.26 -9.13
C PHE A 116 -13.44 -7.08 -8.51
N GLY A 117 -12.99 -7.25 -7.29
CA GLY A 117 -12.25 -6.22 -6.60
C GLY A 117 -11.83 -6.67 -5.23
N THR A 118 -11.46 -5.70 -4.42
CA THR A 118 -11.03 -5.87 -3.04
C THR A 118 -11.94 -5.09 -2.12
N LEU A 119 -12.20 -5.67 -0.97
CA LEU A 119 -12.97 -5.05 0.12
C LEU A 119 -12.17 -5.15 1.42
N GLU A 120 -12.44 -4.22 2.33
CA GLU A 120 -11.77 -4.08 3.62
C GLU A 120 -12.81 -4.11 4.73
N ASP A 121 -12.56 -4.90 5.78
CA ASP A 121 -13.42 -4.92 6.97
C ASP A 121 -13.17 -3.72 7.89
N ASN A 122 -14.00 -3.59 8.93
CA ASN A 122 -13.90 -2.50 9.91
C ASN A 122 -13.91 -1.08 9.27
N PRO A 123 -14.91 -0.75 8.42
CA PRO A 123 -14.92 0.52 7.70
C PRO A 123 -15.05 1.76 8.60
N TRP A 124 -15.53 1.59 9.85
CA TRP A 124 -15.78 2.67 10.80
C TRP A 124 -14.70 2.83 11.89
N GLY A 125 -13.79 1.86 12.04
CA GLY A 125 -12.80 1.83 13.12
C GLY A 125 -11.38 2.21 12.68
N THR A 126 -10.54 2.54 13.68
CA THR A 126 -9.12 2.87 13.50
C THR A 126 -8.16 1.70 13.80
N GLY A 127 -8.70 0.53 14.16
CA GLY A 127 -7.92 -0.68 14.46
C GLY A 127 -7.53 -1.47 13.21
N ASP A 128 -7.03 -2.70 13.42
CA ASP A 128 -6.61 -3.61 12.35
C ASP A 128 -7.69 -3.79 11.30
N LYS A 129 -7.27 -3.87 10.04
CA LYS A 129 -8.15 -4.07 8.88
C LYS A 129 -7.65 -5.23 8.03
N VAL A 130 -8.58 -6.03 7.53
CA VAL A 130 -8.30 -7.19 6.69
C VAL A 130 -8.91 -6.95 5.32
N ARG A 131 -8.12 -7.22 4.27
CA ARG A 131 -8.57 -7.11 2.88
C ARG A 131 -8.78 -8.48 2.26
N TRP A 132 -9.96 -8.72 1.71
CA TRP A 132 -10.26 -9.90 0.90
C TRP A 132 -10.60 -9.49 -0.52
N ASP A 133 -10.29 -10.38 -1.48
CA ASP A 133 -10.85 -10.28 -2.82
C ASP A 133 -12.36 -10.60 -2.76
N TYR A 134 -13.14 -10.02 -3.65
CA TYR A 134 -14.52 -10.42 -3.87
C TYR A 134 -14.85 -10.53 -5.34
N LYS A 135 -15.87 -11.33 -5.63
CA LYS A 135 -16.48 -11.48 -6.93
C LYS A 135 -17.96 -11.19 -6.84
N ASP A 136 -18.42 -10.27 -7.67
CA ASP A 136 -19.81 -9.90 -7.82
C ASP A 136 -20.38 -10.55 -9.09
N TRP A 137 -21.38 -11.41 -8.89
CA TRP A 137 -22.05 -12.16 -9.95
C TRP A 137 -23.30 -11.45 -10.51
N ALA A 138 -23.64 -10.29 -9.96
CA ALA A 138 -24.69 -9.39 -10.45
C ALA A 138 -24.34 -7.94 -10.03
N PRO A 139 -23.30 -7.34 -10.65
CA PRO A 139 -22.80 -6.04 -10.24
C PRO A 139 -23.91 -4.99 -10.27
N SER A 140 -24.17 -4.37 -9.12
CA SER A 140 -25.09 -3.25 -9.05
C SER A 140 -24.41 -2.01 -9.67
N ALA A 141 -25.11 -1.31 -10.56
CA ALA A 141 -24.58 -0.12 -11.25
C ALA A 141 -24.06 0.99 -10.31
N ASN A 142 -24.47 0.96 -9.04
CA ASN A 142 -24.14 1.98 -8.04
C ASN A 142 -23.00 1.57 -7.09
N LEU A 143 -22.44 0.36 -7.21
CA LEU A 143 -21.30 -0.05 -6.39
C LEU A 143 -20.01 0.57 -6.94
N LYS A 144 -19.32 1.35 -6.10
CA LYS A 144 -18.12 2.11 -6.49
C LYS A 144 -17.01 1.90 -5.46
N ALA A 145 -15.76 2.04 -5.90
CA ALA A 145 -14.63 2.15 -4.99
C ALA A 145 -14.82 3.32 -4.02
N GLY A 146 -14.32 3.17 -2.80
CA GLY A 146 -14.49 4.13 -1.71
C GLY A 146 -15.81 4.01 -0.93
N ALA A 147 -16.84 3.36 -1.49
CA ALA A 147 -18.14 3.23 -0.84
C ALA A 147 -18.08 2.28 0.37
N ILE A 148 -18.77 2.66 1.45
CA ILE A 148 -19.04 1.75 2.58
C ILE A 148 -20.38 1.09 2.31
N VAL A 149 -20.38 -0.25 2.26
CA VAL A 149 -21.55 -1.03 1.90
C VAL A 149 -21.85 -2.09 2.94
N ARG A 150 -23.14 -2.36 3.14
CA ARG A 150 -23.63 -3.57 3.79
C ARG A 150 -24.00 -4.59 2.73
N ILE A 151 -23.34 -5.73 2.76
CA ILE A 151 -23.62 -6.85 1.85
C ILE A 151 -24.43 -7.88 2.65
N GLU A 152 -25.64 -8.19 2.20
CA GLU A 152 -26.54 -9.16 2.81
C GLU A 152 -26.70 -10.38 1.89
N GLY A 153 -26.52 -11.58 2.44
CA GLY A 153 -26.67 -12.83 1.70
C GLY A 153 -25.47 -13.21 0.84
N CYS A 154 -24.27 -12.69 1.14
CA CYS A 154 -23.04 -13.14 0.48
C CYS A 154 -22.55 -14.50 1.04
N SER A 155 -21.56 -15.09 0.37
CA SER A 155 -20.95 -16.36 0.76
C SER A 155 -19.44 -16.29 0.62
N VAL A 156 -18.71 -17.07 1.41
CA VAL A 156 -17.27 -17.23 1.24
C VAL A 156 -16.99 -18.22 0.12
N ASN A 157 -15.92 -17.95 -0.61
CA ASN A 157 -15.28 -18.88 -1.52
C ASN A 157 -13.82 -19.04 -1.10
N GLU A 158 -13.42 -20.27 -0.79
CA GLU A 158 -12.05 -20.62 -0.42
C GLU A 158 -11.40 -21.44 -1.53
N TYR A 159 -10.27 -20.96 -2.06
CA TYR A 159 -9.49 -21.67 -3.06
C TYR A 159 -8.03 -21.69 -2.64
N GLN A 160 -7.45 -22.90 -2.51
CA GLN A 160 -6.06 -23.11 -2.06
C GLN A 160 -5.73 -22.36 -0.75
N GLY A 161 -6.68 -22.32 0.18
CA GLY A 161 -6.54 -21.61 1.47
C GLY A 161 -6.72 -20.09 1.40
N LYS A 162 -6.89 -19.50 0.20
CA LYS A 162 -7.25 -18.08 0.05
C LYS A 162 -8.75 -17.91 0.07
N ARG A 163 -9.26 -17.11 1.01
CA ARG A 163 -10.68 -16.78 1.13
C ARG A 163 -11.02 -15.50 0.35
N SER A 164 -12.22 -15.49 -0.21
CA SER A 164 -12.80 -14.40 -0.97
C SER A 164 -14.31 -14.34 -0.73
N LEU A 165 -14.95 -13.18 -0.93
CA LEU A 165 -16.41 -13.08 -0.86
C LEU A 165 -17.05 -13.21 -2.25
N ASN A 166 -18.13 -13.97 -2.34
CA ASN A 166 -19.02 -13.99 -3.49
C ASN A 166 -20.28 -13.19 -3.15
N ILE A 167 -20.50 -12.10 -3.88
CA ILE A 167 -21.78 -11.39 -3.92
C ILE A 167 -22.63 -12.12 -4.96
N ASN A 168 -23.65 -12.83 -4.48
CA ASN A 168 -24.50 -13.67 -5.29
C ASN A 168 -25.61 -12.83 -5.95
N GLN A 169 -26.27 -13.38 -6.97
CA GLN A 169 -27.43 -12.71 -7.59
C GLN A 169 -28.61 -12.50 -6.61
N SER A 170 -28.65 -13.29 -5.53
CA SER A 170 -29.61 -13.15 -4.45
C SER A 170 -29.13 -12.24 -3.32
N SER A 171 -27.89 -11.77 -3.36
CA SER A 171 -27.33 -10.88 -2.36
C SER A 171 -27.89 -9.47 -2.56
N ARG A 172 -28.10 -8.76 -1.44
CA ARG A 172 -28.49 -7.36 -1.45
C ARG A 172 -27.30 -6.53 -1.00
N VAL A 173 -26.93 -5.53 -1.81
CA VAL A 173 -25.90 -4.56 -1.46
C VAL A 173 -26.58 -3.23 -1.14
N VAL A 174 -26.35 -2.72 0.06
CA VAL A 174 -26.86 -1.42 0.51
C VAL A 174 -25.67 -0.49 0.68
N VAL A 175 -25.65 0.61 -0.08
CA VAL A 175 -24.64 1.66 0.10
C VAL A 175 -24.99 2.48 1.33
N LEU A 176 -24.16 2.42 2.37
CA LEU A 176 -24.34 3.15 3.62
C LEU A 176 -23.72 4.55 3.54
N GLN A 177 -22.60 4.66 2.83
CA GLN A 177 -21.93 5.93 2.56
C GLN A 177 -21.36 5.87 1.14
N GLU A 178 -21.71 6.85 0.30
CA GLU A 178 -21.08 7.02 -1.00
C GLU A 178 -19.59 7.36 -0.81
N GLY A 179 -18.72 6.76 -1.62
CA GLY A 179 -17.32 7.12 -1.61
C GLY A 179 -17.17 8.58 -2.05
N ALA A 180 -16.49 9.39 -1.24
CA ALA A 180 -16.04 10.73 -1.65
C ALA A 180 -14.87 10.66 -2.66
N GLU A 181 -14.36 9.45 -2.93
CA GLU A 181 -13.31 9.18 -3.89
C GLU A 181 -13.91 9.25 -5.32
N THR A 182 -13.32 10.11 -6.16
CA THR A 182 -13.62 10.17 -7.59
C THR A 182 -13.54 8.78 -8.21
N VAL A 183 -14.58 8.38 -8.94
CA VAL A 183 -14.62 7.11 -9.68
C VAL A 183 -13.45 7.10 -10.65
N PHE A 184 -12.43 6.30 -10.35
CA PHE A 184 -11.32 6.05 -11.24
C PHE A 184 -11.80 5.12 -12.37
N ASP A 185 -11.76 5.59 -13.61
CA ASP A 185 -11.96 4.72 -14.77
C ASP A 185 -10.63 4.01 -15.07
N PRO A 186 -10.52 2.69 -14.83
CA PRO A 186 -9.28 1.95 -15.05
C PRO A 186 -8.89 1.86 -16.53
N THR A 187 -9.76 2.31 -17.45
CA THR A 187 -9.50 2.36 -18.89
C THR A 187 -8.91 3.68 -19.36
N GLU A 188 -9.02 4.74 -18.55
CA GLU A 188 -8.42 6.04 -18.84
C GLU A 188 -6.92 6.00 -18.52
N PRO A 189 -6.04 6.47 -19.44
CA PRO A 189 -4.62 6.53 -19.16
C PRO A 189 -4.29 7.47 -18.00
N LEU A 190 -3.65 6.93 -16.97
CA LEU A 190 -2.97 7.70 -15.94
C LEU A 190 -1.55 8.06 -16.40
N THR A 191 -1.05 9.16 -15.84
CA THR A 191 0.40 9.41 -15.82
C THR A 191 1.09 8.38 -14.93
N ILE A 192 2.39 8.15 -15.13
CA ILE A 192 3.16 7.22 -14.31
C ILE A 192 3.21 7.65 -12.86
N ALA A 193 3.37 8.95 -12.58
CA ALA A 193 3.35 9.48 -11.21
C ALA A 193 2.04 9.14 -10.49
N GLU A 194 0.89 9.33 -11.15
CA GLU A 194 -0.41 8.95 -10.59
C GLU A 194 -0.54 7.45 -10.40
N ALA A 195 -0.08 6.65 -11.37
CA ALA A 195 -0.13 5.19 -11.30
C ALA A 195 0.68 4.63 -10.11
N MET A 196 1.80 5.27 -9.73
CA MET A 196 2.63 4.89 -8.58
C MET A 196 1.90 5.04 -7.23
N GLU A 197 0.86 5.88 -7.16
CA GLU A 197 0.06 6.09 -5.95
C GLU A 197 -1.18 5.20 -5.88
N LYS A 198 -1.47 4.43 -6.93
CA LYS A 198 -2.63 3.54 -7.00
C LYS A 198 -2.25 2.10 -6.68
N ASP A 199 -3.25 1.35 -6.24
CA ASP A 199 -3.21 -0.11 -6.18
C ASP A 199 -4.25 -0.67 -7.17
N GLY A 200 -4.00 -1.86 -7.72
CA GLY A 200 -4.94 -2.53 -8.61
C GLY A 200 -4.73 -2.23 -10.09
N MET A 201 -5.78 -2.30 -10.89
CA MET A 201 -5.67 -2.18 -12.35
C MET A 201 -5.55 -0.72 -12.78
N VAL A 202 -4.61 -0.44 -13.69
CA VAL A 202 -4.40 0.87 -14.29
C VAL A 202 -4.23 0.74 -15.80
N THR A 203 -4.52 1.83 -16.51
CA THR A 203 -4.10 2.02 -17.89
C THR A 203 -3.06 3.14 -17.91
N ILE A 204 -1.97 2.96 -18.67
CA ILE A 204 -0.93 3.98 -18.85
C ILE A 204 -0.52 4.09 -20.32
N VAL A 205 0.08 5.23 -20.67
CA VAL A 205 0.83 5.39 -21.91
C VAL A 205 2.26 5.72 -21.52
N GLY A 206 3.23 4.97 -22.03
CA GLY A 206 4.63 5.17 -21.68
C GLY A 206 5.59 4.58 -22.70
N ARG A 207 6.80 5.12 -22.72
CA ARG A 207 7.88 4.65 -23.58
C ARG A 207 8.74 3.65 -22.84
N VAL A 208 9.05 2.52 -23.49
CA VAL A 208 9.95 1.51 -22.93
C VAL A 208 11.36 2.09 -22.84
N ILE A 209 11.93 2.15 -21.64
CA ILE A 209 13.30 2.60 -21.40
C ILE A 209 14.26 1.41 -21.45
N SER A 210 13.87 0.31 -20.82
CA SER A 210 14.64 -0.94 -20.83
C SER A 210 13.71 -2.14 -20.79
N ALA A 211 14.14 -3.25 -21.38
CA ALA A 211 13.48 -4.55 -21.30
C ALA A 211 14.54 -5.64 -21.41
N ARG A 212 14.50 -6.61 -20.50
CA ARG A 212 15.39 -7.78 -20.50
C ARG A 212 14.67 -9.02 -20.03
N GLU A 213 15.08 -10.16 -20.59
CA GLU A 213 14.67 -11.46 -20.10
C GLU A 213 15.23 -11.70 -18.70
N ASP A 214 14.41 -12.30 -17.85
CA ASP A 214 14.74 -12.68 -16.48
C ASP A 214 14.01 -13.99 -16.14
N SER A 215 14.42 -14.66 -15.07
CA SER A 215 13.77 -15.89 -14.63
C SER A 215 13.50 -15.87 -13.13
N ILE A 216 12.30 -16.31 -12.75
CA ILE A 216 11.88 -16.40 -11.36
C ILE A 216 11.81 -17.87 -10.97
N THR A 217 12.65 -18.27 -10.02
CA THR A 217 12.58 -19.60 -9.43
C THR A 217 11.37 -19.70 -8.50
N ARG A 218 10.54 -20.73 -8.70
CA ARG A 218 9.39 -20.98 -7.83
C ARG A 218 9.85 -21.42 -6.44
N ARG A 219 9.13 -20.96 -5.41
CA ARG A 219 9.42 -21.27 -3.98
C ARG A 219 9.30 -22.75 -3.64
N ASP A 220 8.52 -23.50 -4.40
CA ASP A 220 8.30 -24.95 -4.23
C ASP A 220 9.36 -25.81 -4.93
N GLY A 221 10.36 -25.19 -5.57
CA GLY A 221 11.41 -25.90 -6.31
C GLY A 221 10.94 -26.53 -7.62
N SER A 222 9.71 -26.30 -8.06
CA SER A 222 9.13 -26.93 -9.26
C SER A 222 9.61 -26.34 -10.61
N GLY A 223 10.61 -25.45 -10.58
CA GLY A 223 11.28 -24.90 -11.76
C GLY A 223 11.27 -23.37 -11.84
N THR A 224 11.76 -22.85 -12.96
CA THR A 224 11.81 -21.41 -13.27
C THR A 224 10.61 -20.96 -14.09
N ILE A 225 10.28 -19.69 -14.00
CA ILE A 225 9.29 -19.00 -14.84
C ILE A 225 10.06 -17.92 -15.58
N ASP A 226 10.04 -17.98 -16.91
CA ASP A 226 10.60 -16.92 -17.74
C ASP A 226 9.69 -15.70 -17.68
N VAL A 227 10.28 -14.55 -17.41
CA VAL A 227 9.60 -13.26 -17.32
C VAL A 227 10.42 -12.21 -18.05
N VAL A 228 9.79 -11.10 -18.40
CA VAL A 228 10.53 -9.92 -18.90
C VAL A 228 10.41 -8.82 -17.86
N ARG A 229 11.55 -8.27 -17.46
CA ARG A 229 11.60 -7.08 -16.60
C ARG A 229 12.08 -5.89 -17.39
N GLY A 230 11.62 -4.72 -16.99
CA GLY A 230 12.06 -3.50 -17.62
C GLY A 230 11.54 -2.27 -16.91
N LYS A 231 11.74 -1.14 -17.57
CA LYS A 231 11.32 0.17 -17.10
C LYS A 231 10.54 0.88 -18.20
N ILE A 232 9.45 1.51 -17.81
CA ILE A 232 8.64 2.36 -18.68
C ILE A 232 8.60 3.78 -18.10
N ALA A 233 8.59 4.79 -18.95
CA ALA A 233 8.63 6.19 -18.52
C ALA A 233 7.69 7.09 -19.36
N ASP A 234 7.29 8.19 -18.74
CA ASP A 234 6.61 9.33 -19.33
C ASP A 234 7.21 10.62 -18.71
N ASP A 235 6.68 11.78 -19.06
CA ASP A 235 7.21 13.06 -18.56
C ASP A 235 7.02 13.27 -17.05
N THR A 236 6.19 12.45 -16.40
CA THR A 236 5.91 12.54 -14.96
C THR A 236 6.80 11.63 -14.12
N GLY A 237 7.39 10.60 -14.72
CA GLY A 237 8.30 9.70 -14.03
C GLY A 237 8.51 8.37 -14.72
N SER A 238 8.92 7.38 -13.93
CA SER A 238 9.23 6.05 -14.45
C SER A 238 8.86 4.95 -13.46
N LEU A 239 8.48 3.79 -13.99
CA LEU A 239 8.04 2.67 -13.19
C LEU A 239 8.60 1.36 -13.76
N GLY A 240 9.07 0.50 -12.85
CA GLY A 240 9.47 -0.85 -13.20
C GLY A 240 8.25 -1.67 -13.61
N PHE A 241 8.44 -2.57 -14.57
CA PHE A 241 7.43 -3.55 -14.94
C PHE A 241 7.98 -4.98 -14.90
N LEU A 242 7.08 -5.90 -14.68
CA LEU A 242 7.26 -7.33 -14.85
C LEU A 242 6.17 -7.87 -15.76
N SER A 243 6.58 -8.47 -16.87
CA SER A 243 5.69 -9.19 -17.78
C SER A 243 5.76 -10.68 -17.51
N TRP A 244 4.61 -11.26 -17.19
CA TRP A 244 4.42 -12.71 -17.05
C TRP A 244 4.22 -13.40 -18.40
N ASP A 245 3.81 -12.63 -19.42
CA ASP A 245 3.67 -13.08 -20.80
C ASP A 245 4.85 -12.56 -21.65
N PRO A 246 5.15 -13.16 -22.82
CA PRO A 246 6.21 -12.70 -23.70
C PRO A 246 6.06 -11.21 -24.04
N PHE A 247 7.14 -10.45 -23.84
CA PHE A 247 7.20 -9.02 -24.15
C PHE A 247 8.35 -8.77 -25.11
N THR A 248 8.04 -8.41 -26.35
CA THR A 248 9.01 -8.30 -27.45
C THR A 248 9.24 -6.87 -27.92
N HIS A 249 8.69 -5.87 -27.21
CA HIS A 249 8.86 -4.46 -27.56
C HIS A 249 10.25 -3.96 -27.14
N GLN A 250 10.95 -3.32 -28.07
CA GLN A 250 12.29 -2.79 -27.83
C GLN A 250 12.24 -1.45 -27.08
N ALA A 251 13.37 -1.07 -26.45
CA ALA A 251 13.55 0.26 -25.91
C ALA A 251 13.27 1.34 -26.97
N GLY A 252 12.61 2.42 -26.55
CA GLY A 252 12.12 3.48 -27.41
C GLY A 252 10.69 3.30 -27.94
N THR A 253 10.12 2.09 -27.86
CA THR A 253 8.73 1.85 -28.31
C THR A 253 7.75 2.56 -27.37
N LEU A 254 6.83 3.35 -27.93
CA LEU A 254 5.73 3.96 -27.18
C LEU A 254 4.53 2.99 -27.14
N LEU A 255 4.06 2.71 -25.93
CA LEU A 255 3.03 1.70 -25.69
C LEU A 255 1.85 2.30 -24.91
N LYS A 256 0.64 1.89 -25.29
CA LYS A 256 -0.54 1.99 -24.45
C LYS A 256 -0.75 0.63 -23.79
N ILE A 257 -0.73 0.61 -22.46
CA ILE A 257 -0.85 -0.60 -21.67
C ILE A 257 -2.14 -0.50 -20.87
N GLN A 258 -3.12 -1.32 -21.24
CA GLN A 258 -4.43 -1.34 -20.59
C GLN A 258 -4.54 -2.50 -19.63
N SER A 259 -5.17 -2.27 -18.48
CA SER A 259 -5.38 -3.28 -17.43
C SER A 259 -4.08 -3.94 -16.96
N ALA A 260 -3.01 -3.15 -16.84
CA ALA A 260 -1.84 -3.55 -16.06
C ALA A 260 -2.20 -3.51 -14.57
N THR A 261 -1.64 -4.39 -13.76
CA THR A 261 -1.88 -4.38 -12.31
C THR A 261 -0.70 -3.79 -11.59
N ILE A 262 -0.91 -2.78 -10.74
CA ILE A 262 0.12 -2.33 -9.80
C ILE A 262 0.19 -3.32 -8.65
N ARG A 263 1.39 -3.84 -8.41
CA ARG A 263 1.72 -4.63 -7.22
C ARG A 263 2.84 -3.96 -6.46
N ARG A 264 2.79 -4.06 -5.13
CA ARG A 264 3.86 -3.56 -4.27
C ARG A 264 4.71 -4.72 -3.77
N PHE A 265 6.02 -4.58 -3.91
CA PHE A 265 6.98 -5.46 -3.26
C PHE A 265 7.84 -4.60 -2.35
N ARG A 266 7.77 -4.85 -1.03
CA ARG A 266 8.44 -4.02 -0.01
C ARG A 266 8.09 -2.53 -0.14
N ASP A 267 6.79 -2.28 -0.35
CA ASP A 267 6.22 -0.96 -0.64
C ASP A 267 6.74 -0.24 -1.92
N THR A 268 7.58 -0.90 -2.72
CA THR A 268 7.93 -0.40 -4.06
C THR A 268 6.86 -0.82 -5.07
N PRO A 269 6.18 0.12 -5.74
CA PRO A 269 5.22 -0.20 -6.79
C PRO A 269 5.91 -0.74 -8.04
N GLU A 270 5.32 -1.75 -8.67
CA GLU A 270 5.76 -2.38 -9.92
C GLU A 270 4.55 -2.72 -10.79
N LEU A 271 4.60 -2.35 -12.07
CA LEU A 271 3.59 -2.74 -13.05
C LEU A 271 3.70 -4.24 -13.35
N ASN A 272 2.58 -4.94 -13.33
CA ASN A 272 2.51 -6.35 -13.69
C ASN A 272 1.64 -6.52 -14.93
N PHE A 273 2.25 -7.02 -16.00
CA PHE A 273 1.56 -7.39 -17.24
C PHE A 273 1.26 -8.88 -17.20
N GLY A 274 -0.02 -9.22 -17.20
CA GLY A 274 -0.45 -10.62 -17.22
C GLY A 274 -1.48 -10.87 -18.30
N ARG A 275 -2.18 -12.00 -18.17
CA ARG A 275 -3.11 -12.52 -19.20
C ARG A 275 -4.24 -11.58 -19.60
N THR A 276 -4.59 -10.61 -18.76
CA THR A 276 -5.64 -9.62 -19.01
C THR A 276 -5.10 -8.27 -19.48
N THR A 277 -3.78 -8.09 -19.47
CA THR A 277 -3.13 -6.85 -19.86
C THR A 277 -3.04 -6.78 -21.38
N LYS A 278 -3.52 -5.68 -21.95
CA LYS A 278 -3.44 -5.43 -23.39
C LYS A 278 -2.35 -4.40 -23.65
N VAL A 279 -1.32 -4.80 -24.40
CA VAL A 279 -0.19 -3.95 -24.78
C VAL A 279 -0.31 -3.64 -26.27
N GLU A 280 -0.44 -2.36 -26.62
CA GLU A 280 -0.55 -1.91 -28.00
C GLU A 280 0.46 -0.81 -28.28
N ILE A 281 1.01 -0.79 -29.50
CA ILE A 281 1.85 0.32 -29.96
C ILE A 281 0.98 1.56 -30.04
N PHE A 282 1.44 2.62 -29.38
CA PHE A 282 0.79 3.92 -29.36
C PHE A 282 1.61 4.92 -30.17
N HIS A 283 0.92 5.79 -30.89
CA HIS A 283 1.55 6.75 -31.80
C HIS A 283 1.21 8.16 -31.34
N ASP A 284 2.22 8.85 -30.82
CA ASP A 284 2.15 10.26 -30.47
C ASP A 284 3.52 10.88 -30.76
N ALA A 285 3.54 11.85 -31.68
CA ALA A 285 4.76 12.52 -32.10
C ALA A 285 5.24 13.57 -31.09
N ASN A 286 4.36 14.00 -30.18
CA ASN A 286 4.70 14.97 -29.13
C ASN A 286 5.23 14.30 -27.87
N PHE A 287 5.18 12.97 -27.79
CA PHE A 287 5.67 12.22 -26.64
C PHE A 287 7.20 12.21 -26.63
N SER A 288 7.81 12.59 -25.50
CA SER A 288 9.26 12.66 -25.31
C SER A 288 9.99 11.40 -25.78
N ASP A 289 11.18 11.56 -26.35
CA ASP A 289 11.99 10.45 -26.84
C ASP A 289 12.63 9.64 -25.71
N VAL A 290 13.30 8.53 -26.05
CA VAL A 290 13.85 7.61 -25.05
C VAL A 290 15.03 8.21 -24.30
N GLU A 291 15.85 9.02 -24.97
CA GLU A 291 17.00 9.69 -24.38
C GLU A 291 16.55 10.72 -23.35
N THR A 292 15.62 11.60 -23.72
CA THR A 292 15.04 12.62 -22.81
C THR A 292 14.40 11.97 -21.59
N LEU A 293 13.64 10.90 -21.80
CA LEU A 293 12.99 10.16 -20.72
C LEU A 293 13.99 9.38 -19.86
N ALA A 294 15.08 8.86 -20.43
CA ALA A 294 16.12 8.19 -19.67
C ALA A 294 16.88 9.16 -18.75
N GLU A 295 17.08 10.40 -19.19
CA GLU A 295 17.66 11.48 -18.38
C GLU A 295 16.70 11.93 -17.27
N SER A 296 15.41 12.12 -17.58
CA SER A 296 14.40 12.47 -16.56
C SER A 296 14.10 11.33 -15.57
N SER A 297 14.39 10.09 -15.96
CA SER A 297 14.23 8.87 -15.14
C SER A 297 15.36 8.63 -14.14
N VAL A 298 16.39 9.49 -14.10
CA VAL A 298 17.44 9.46 -13.09
C VAL A 298 16.84 9.92 -11.76
N VAL A 299 16.91 9.06 -10.75
CA VAL A 299 16.36 9.36 -9.44
C VAL A 299 17.45 9.83 -8.48
N THR A 300 17.03 10.56 -7.46
CA THR A 300 17.90 11.01 -6.36
C THR A 300 17.91 10.00 -5.22
N ILE A 301 18.84 10.13 -4.27
CA ILE A 301 18.92 9.27 -3.08
C ILE A 301 17.62 9.31 -2.27
N SER A 302 16.96 10.46 -2.18
CA SER A 302 15.69 10.63 -1.46
C SER A 302 14.51 9.87 -2.08
N GLN A 303 14.62 9.44 -3.34
CA GLN A 303 13.60 8.71 -4.08
C GLN A 303 13.82 7.19 -4.06
N LEU A 304 14.90 6.71 -3.44
CA LEU A 304 15.21 5.29 -3.35
C LEU A 304 14.17 4.55 -2.49
N ARG A 305 13.70 3.39 -2.99
CA ARG A 305 12.76 2.51 -2.28
C ARG A 305 13.31 1.09 -2.20
N ASP A 306 13.07 0.41 -1.08
CA ASP A 306 13.54 -0.96 -0.88
C ASP A 306 12.91 -1.91 -1.91
N GLY A 307 13.74 -2.73 -2.55
CA GLY A 307 13.30 -3.67 -3.57
C GLY A 307 13.17 -3.05 -4.96
N ALA A 308 13.40 -1.75 -5.12
CA ALA A 308 13.48 -1.13 -6.44
C ALA A 308 14.61 -1.76 -7.27
N LYS A 309 14.35 -1.87 -8.57
CA LYS A 309 15.26 -2.41 -9.58
C LYS A 309 15.32 -1.43 -10.74
N ASP A 310 16.32 -1.58 -11.61
CA ASP A 310 16.47 -0.72 -12.79
C ASP A 310 16.60 0.76 -12.42
N VAL A 311 17.25 0.99 -11.29
CA VAL A 311 17.44 2.32 -10.74
C VAL A 311 18.68 2.92 -11.37
N THR A 312 18.55 4.16 -11.83
CA THR A 312 19.68 4.96 -12.29
C THR A 312 19.80 6.18 -11.39
N ILE A 313 20.99 6.39 -10.82
CA ILE A 313 21.29 7.54 -9.96
C ILE A 313 22.61 8.18 -10.37
N ILE A 314 22.78 9.45 -10.04
CA ILE A 314 24.07 10.12 -10.04
C ILE A 314 24.38 10.46 -8.59
N ALA A 315 25.52 10.02 -8.09
CA ALA A 315 25.95 10.25 -6.72
C ALA A 315 27.46 10.43 -6.64
N GLN A 316 27.93 11.08 -5.58
CA GLN A 316 29.35 11.14 -5.25
C GLN A 316 29.70 9.99 -4.30
N LEU A 317 30.66 9.16 -4.68
CA LEU A 317 31.21 8.10 -3.86
C LEU A 317 32.25 8.70 -2.91
N GLN A 318 31.98 8.64 -1.62
CA GLN A 318 32.77 9.26 -0.54
C GLN A 318 33.81 8.32 0.05
N SER A 319 33.45 7.05 0.21
CA SER A 319 34.32 6.02 0.77
C SER A 319 34.11 4.72 0.02
N LEU A 320 35.14 3.87 0.02
CA LEU A 320 35.11 2.51 -0.51
C LEU A 320 35.95 1.64 0.42
N THR A 321 35.45 0.48 0.81
CA THR A 321 36.17 -0.46 1.68
C THR A 321 35.95 -1.87 1.19
N GLU A 322 37.04 -2.63 1.07
CA GLU A 322 36.99 -4.03 0.65
C GLU A 322 36.70 -4.97 1.83
N ARG A 323 35.75 -5.89 1.65
CA ARG A 323 35.48 -6.96 2.61
C ARG A 323 35.46 -8.32 1.93
N LYS A 324 36.34 -9.21 2.39
CA LYS A 324 36.38 -10.62 1.99
C LYS A 324 35.58 -11.47 2.96
N PHE A 325 34.81 -12.42 2.44
CA PHE A 325 34.07 -13.38 3.25
C PHE A 325 33.88 -14.70 2.50
N THR A 326 33.70 -15.79 3.24
CA THR A 326 33.37 -17.09 2.67
C THR A 326 31.86 -17.26 2.66
N ASN A 327 31.26 -17.60 1.52
CA ASN A 327 29.83 -17.85 1.43
C ASN A 327 29.47 -19.25 1.99
N ALA A 328 28.17 -19.58 2.03
CA ALA A 328 27.68 -20.87 2.50
C ALA A 328 28.16 -22.07 1.67
N GLU A 329 28.64 -21.83 0.44
CA GLU A 329 29.16 -22.83 -0.50
C GLU A 329 30.68 -23.02 -0.35
N GLY A 330 31.34 -22.28 0.55
CA GLY A 330 32.78 -22.35 0.77
C GLY A 330 33.62 -21.50 -0.19
N GLU A 331 32.99 -20.70 -1.06
CA GLU A 331 33.66 -19.80 -1.99
C GLU A 331 34.05 -18.50 -1.29
N GLU A 332 35.28 -18.04 -1.52
CA GLU A 332 35.69 -16.68 -1.13
C GLU A 332 35.06 -15.67 -2.08
N LYS A 333 34.29 -14.74 -1.52
CA LYS A 333 33.72 -13.60 -2.23
C LYS A 333 34.24 -12.29 -1.63
N THR A 334 34.39 -11.31 -2.52
CA THR A 334 34.74 -9.94 -2.16
C THR A 334 33.53 -9.07 -2.41
N VAL A 335 33.23 -8.17 -1.47
CA VAL A 335 32.26 -7.09 -1.67
C VAL A 335 32.94 -5.77 -1.32
N TYR A 336 32.70 -4.75 -2.13
CA TYR A 336 33.18 -3.39 -1.85
C TYR A 336 32.01 -2.57 -1.30
N ALA A 337 32.16 -2.09 -0.08
CA ALA A 337 31.16 -1.26 0.59
C ALA A 337 31.54 0.21 0.42
N GLY A 338 30.59 1.05 0.03
CA GLY A 338 30.82 2.49 -0.13
C GLY A 338 29.71 3.34 0.46
N GLN A 339 29.99 4.63 0.57
CA GLN A 339 29.02 5.66 0.95
C GLN A 339 28.77 6.58 -0.24
N LEU A 340 27.50 6.74 -0.60
CA LEU A 340 27.05 7.60 -1.67
C LEU A 340 26.36 8.83 -1.09
N ILE A 341 26.62 9.99 -1.69
CA ILE A 341 26.00 11.26 -1.30
C ILE A 341 25.52 12.03 -2.54
N ASP A 342 24.37 12.66 -2.41
CA ASP A 342 23.82 13.61 -3.37
C ASP A 342 23.13 14.76 -2.59
N PRO A 343 22.65 15.84 -3.24
CA PRO A 343 22.02 16.95 -2.53
C PRO A 343 20.76 16.58 -1.72
N THR A 344 20.19 15.41 -1.94
CA THR A 344 18.94 14.94 -1.34
C THR A 344 19.13 13.94 -0.20
N GLY A 345 20.38 13.50 0.04
CA GLY A 345 20.73 12.72 1.21
C GLY A 345 21.96 11.86 1.01
N GLN A 346 22.01 10.77 1.78
CA GLN A 346 23.10 9.80 1.74
C GLN A 346 22.57 8.37 1.82
N CYS A 347 23.30 7.44 1.20
CA CYS A 347 23.00 6.01 1.26
C CYS A 347 24.28 5.19 1.20
N LYS A 348 24.15 3.87 1.35
CA LYS A 348 25.24 2.93 1.17
C LYS A 348 25.29 2.43 -0.27
N SER A 349 26.41 1.87 -0.66
CA SER A 349 26.53 1.05 -1.86
C SER A 349 27.25 -0.26 -1.56
N SER A 350 26.79 -1.34 -2.17
CA SER A 350 27.45 -2.64 -2.13
C SER A 350 27.77 -3.11 -3.54
N MET A 351 29.05 -3.22 -3.88
CA MET A 351 29.53 -3.65 -5.20
C MET A 351 30.02 -5.10 -5.11
N TRP A 352 29.40 -5.98 -5.91
CA TRP A 352 29.69 -7.42 -5.96
C TRP A 352 30.72 -7.80 -7.04
N CYS A 353 31.35 -6.80 -7.63
CA CYS A 353 32.43 -6.92 -8.58
C CYS A 353 33.47 -5.82 -8.32
N ASP A 354 34.68 -6.04 -8.83
CA ASP A 354 35.68 -4.98 -8.90
C ASP A 354 35.26 -3.97 -9.97
N VAL A 355 35.01 -2.74 -9.54
CA VAL A 355 34.61 -1.61 -10.41
C VAL A 355 35.82 -0.78 -10.85
N GLY A 356 37.03 -1.19 -10.48
CA GLY A 356 38.28 -0.54 -10.84
C GLY A 356 38.42 0.85 -10.24
N ILE A 357 37.79 1.12 -9.09
CA ILE A 357 37.93 2.39 -8.35
C ILE A 357 38.77 2.12 -7.11
N THR A 358 39.78 2.95 -6.86
CA THR A 358 40.63 2.87 -5.67
C THR A 358 40.35 4.00 -4.67
N GLU A 359 40.73 3.81 -3.41
CA GLU A 359 40.45 4.78 -2.32
C GLU A 359 41.10 6.15 -2.57
N ASP A 360 42.25 6.21 -3.25
CA ASP A 360 42.97 7.44 -3.59
C ASP A 360 42.30 8.30 -4.66
N GLU A 361 41.34 7.74 -5.41
CA GLU A 361 40.54 8.48 -6.38
C GLU A 361 39.40 9.26 -5.70
N LEU A 362 39.03 8.91 -4.47
CA LEU A 362 37.86 9.44 -3.79
C LEU A 362 38.07 10.88 -3.26
N PRO A 363 37.02 11.73 -3.24
CA PRO A 363 35.66 11.44 -3.70
C PRO A 363 35.49 11.59 -5.22
N ILE A 364 34.77 10.65 -5.86
CA ILE A 364 34.45 10.70 -7.29
C ILE A 364 32.94 10.77 -7.55
N VAL A 365 32.55 11.32 -8.69
CA VAL A 365 31.16 11.33 -9.14
C VAL A 365 30.91 10.14 -10.06
N VAL A 366 29.89 9.36 -9.76
CA VAL A 366 29.50 8.18 -10.53
C VAL A 366 28.03 8.26 -10.93
N ARG A 367 27.74 7.86 -12.17
CA ARG A 367 26.41 7.47 -12.62
C ARG A 367 26.32 5.95 -12.49
N LEU A 368 25.37 5.51 -11.69
CA LEU A 368 25.11 4.10 -11.44
C LEU A 368 23.85 3.71 -12.20
N GLU A 369 23.96 2.78 -13.15
CA GLU A 369 22.87 2.37 -14.03
C GLU A 369 22.40 0.94 -13.73
N ASN A 370 21.10 0.69 -13.91
CA ASN A 370 20.47 -0.61 -13.67
C ASN A 370 20.72 -1.20 -12.27
N ALA A 371 20.96 -0.33 -11.28
CA ALA A 371 21.22 -0.74 -9.91
C ALA A 371 19.96 -1.30 -9.26
N ARG A 372 20.14 -2.13 -8.24
CA ARG A 372 19.06 -2.63 -7.38
C ARG A 372 19.19 -2.03 -5.99
N ILE A 373 18.06 -1.74 -5.37
CA ILE A 373 18.01 -1.09 -4.06
C ILE A 373 17.60 -2.10 -3.01
N ARG A 374 18.37 -2.15 -1.92
CA ARG A 374 18.07 -2.95 -0.75
C ARG A 374 18.15 -2.07 0.47
N ALA A 375 17.09 -2.01 1.27
CA ALA A 375 17.17 -1.34 2.56
C ALA A 375 17.50 -2.35 3.66
N TRP A 376 18.37 -1.95 4.58
CA TRP A 376 18.60 -2.66 5.84
C TRP A 376 18.44 -1.70 7.01
N GLN A 377 17.46 -1.97 7.89
CA GLN A 377 17.16 -1.14 9.06
C GLN A 377 17.03 0.36 8.73
N GLY A 378 16.34 0.66 7.62
CA GLY A 378 16.11 2.02 7.14
C GLY A 378 17.30 2.67 6.42
N ILE A 379 18.35 1.93 6.11
CA ILE A 379 19.48 2.43 5.33
C ILE A 379 19.37 1.86 3.91
N PRO A 380 19.04 2.67 2.89
CA PRO A 380 19.13 2.24 1.50
C PRO A 380 20.56 1.88 1.14
N ASP A 381 20.70 0.78 0.40
CA ASP A 381 21.93 0.30 -0.20
C ASP A 381 21.71 0.16 -1.70
N VAL A 382 22.52 0.88 -2.47
CA VAL A 382 22.59 0.80 -3.93
C VAL A 382 23.53 -0.36 -4.26
N THR A 383 22.94 -1.47 -4.67
CA THR A 383 23.68 -2.68 -4.98
C THR A 383 24.04 -2.73 -6.46
N ILE A 384 25.32 -2.94 -6.73
CA ILE A 384 25.95 -2.97 -8.05
C ILE A 384 26.48 -4.38 -8.28
N ASP A 385 26.03 -5.03 -9.34
CA ASP A 385 26.34 -6.43 -9.62
C ASP A 385 27.47 -6.58 -10.66
N ASN A 386 27.61 -5.61 -11.58
CA ASN A 386 28.55 -5.64 -12.69
C ASN A 386 29.27 -4.30 -12.88
N ALA A 387 30.52 -4.34 -13.35
CA ALA A 387 31.35 -3.14 -13.52
C ALA A 387 30.79 -2.16 -14.57
N ASN A 388 30.09 -2.66 -15.59
CA ASN A 388 29.46 -1.83 -16.62
C ASN A 388 28.29 -0.97 -16.11
N GLN A 389 27.85 -1.19 -14.86
CA GLN A 389 26.84 -0.37 -14.21
C GLN A 389 27.40 0.93 -13.64
N VAL A 390 28.72 1.09 -13.62
CA VAL A 390 29.39 2.25 -13.03
C VAL A 390 30.02 3.08 -14.14
N ILE A 391 29.55 4.32 -14.29
CA ILE A 391 30.08 5.29 -15.24
C ILE A 391 30.66 6.45 -14.44
N ARG A 392 31.96 6.72 -14.62
CA ARG A 392 32.63 7.87 -13.98
C ARG A 392 32.21 9.16 -14.68
N LEU A 393 31.87 10.18 -13.90
CA LEU A 393 31.56 11.52 -14.41
C LEU A 393 32.66 12.49 -14.05
N GLU A 394 33.06 13.33 -15.00
CA GLU A 394 34.06 14.38 -14.77
C GLU A 394 33.49 15.57 -13.98
N GLN A 395 32.18 15.80 -14.09
CA GLN A 395 31.49 16.92 -13.46
C GLN A 395 30.32 16.42 -12.63
N LYS A 396 30.17 16.96 -11.42
CA LYS A 396 28.95 16.81 -10.62
C LYS A 396 27.88 17.77 -11.14
N PRO A 397 26.60 17.36 -11.18
CA PRO A 397 25.49 18.23 -11.57
C PRO A 397 25.01 19.16 -10.43
N TRP A 398 25.73 19.21 -9.30
CA TRP A 398 25.40 20.04 -8.13
C TRP A 398 26.65 20.68 -7.50
N GLN A 399 26.44 21.55 -6.51
CA GLN A 399 27.51 22.26 -5.79
C GLN A 399 28.29 21.33 -4.83
N ASP A 400 29.34 21.82 -4.17
CA ASP A 400 30.02 21.02 -3.12
C ASP A 400 29.09 20.75 -1.95
N ILE A 401 29.09 19.50 -1.48
CA ILE A 401 28.33 19.05 -0.33
C ILE A 401 29.28 18.97 0.86
N ASN A 402 28.94 19.63 1.96
CA ASN A 402 29.64 19.43 3.23
C ASN A 402 29.11 18.14 3.89
N VAL A 403 29.90 17.07 3.80
CA VAL A 403 29.53 15.73 4.30
C VAL A 403 29.24 15.73 5.81
N GLU A 404 29.96 16.52 6.60
CA GLU A 404 29.83 16.53 8.07
C GLU A 404 28.48 17.06 8.53
N ASN A 405 27.91 18.01 7.78
CA ASN A 405 26.65 18.67 8.08
C ASN A 405 25.57 18.34 7.04
N HIS A 406 25.70 17.21 6.34
CA HIS A 406 24.76 16.82 5.29
C HIS A 406 23.48 16.23 5.89
N VAL A 407 22.60 17.13 6.32
CA VAL A 407 21.27 16.82 6.84
C VAL A 407 20.24 17.58 6.00
N ILE A 408 19.23 16.85 5.53
CA ILE A 408 18.20 17.38 4.64
C ILE A 408 16.93 17.62 5.43
N GLU A 409 16.47 18.87 5.44
CA GLU A 409 15.18 19.23 6.02
C GLU A 409 14.05 18.70 5.14
N VAL A 410 13.17 17.89 5.74
CA VAL A 410 12.05 17.23 5.05
C VAL A 410 10.84 17.22 5.97
N ASP A 411 9.67 17.50 5.40
CA ASP A 411 8.40 17.40 6.11
C ASP A 411 8.09 15.95 6.52
N LEU A 412 7.50 15.77 7.71
CA LEU A 412 7.18 14.46 8.25
C LEU A 412 6.24 13.68 7.31
N SER A 413 5.26 14.35 6.73
CA SER A 413 4.32 13.77 5.76
C SER A 413 4.93 13.43 4.41
N GLU A 414 6.00 14.10 3.99
CA GLU A 414 6.79 13.65 2.83
C GLU A 414 7.57 12.38 3.16
N LEU A 415 8.24 12.36 4.33
CA LEU A 415 8.99 11.18 4.78
C LEU A 415 8.09 9.95 4.83
N ALA A 416 6.87 10.07 5.37
CA ALA A 416 5.90 8.98 5.48
C ALA A 416 5.45 8.40 4.13
N LYS A 417 5.54 9.17 3.04
CA LYS A 417 5.19 8.73 1.68
C LYS A 417 6.42 8.30 0.87
N SER A 418 7.61 8.62 1.33
CA SER A 418 8.88 8.30 0.68
C SER A 418 9.42 6.92 1.09
N GLY A 419 10.56 6.52 0.50
CA GLY A 419 11.31 5.37 1.03
C GLY A 419 12.04 5.71 2.33
N SER A 420 12.78 4.74 2.87
CA SER A 420 13.66 5.00 4.02
C SER A 420 14.79 5.96 3.63
N ARG A 421 15.14 6.92 4.49
CA ARG A 421 16.16 7.95 4.22
C ARG A 421 17.14 8.08 5.38
N VAL A 422 18.37 8.49 5.09
CA VAL A 422 19.43 8.74 6.08
C VAL A 422 19.91 10.18 5.96
N GLY A 423 20.17 10.83 7.10
CA GLY A 423 20.57 12.23 7.13
C GLY A 423 19.38 13.16 6.90
N ILE A 424 18.25 12.89 7.56
CA ILE A 424 17.06 13.74 7.50
C ILE A 424 16.98 14.62 8.75
N SER A 425 16.32 15.76 8.62
CA SER A 425 15.83 16.60 9.72
C SER A 425 14.35 16.88 9.51
N THR A 426 13.54 16.66 10.53
CA THR A 426 12.10 16.95 10.48
C THR A 426 11.65 17.66 11.75
N VAL A 427 10.69 18.57 11.62
CA VAL A 427 10.03 19.24 12.74
C VAL A 427 8.58 18.79 12.80
N ALA A 428 8.14 18.31 13.96
CA ALA A 428 6.76 17.91 14.19
C ALA A 428 6.37 18.00 15.67
N THR A 429 5.08 17.91 15.97
CA THR A 429 4.55 18.04 17.34
C THR A 429 4.61 16.70 18.06
N VAL A 430 5.14 16.66 19.28
CA VAL A 430 5.12 15.45 20.11
C VAL A 430 3.70 15.23 20.64
N VAL A 431 3.05 14.15 20.19
CA VAL A 431 1.68 13.78 20.57
C VAL A 431 1.61 12.64 21.58
N SER A 432 2.72 11.91 21.77
CA SER A 432 2.80 10.85 22.77
C SER A 432 4.23 10.66 23.25
N VAL A 433 4.40 10.37 24.54
CA VAL A 433 5.64 9.86 25.13
C VAL A 433 5.30 8.54 25.81
N ARG A 434 6.08 7.49 25.55
CA ARG A 434 5.81 6.14 26.07
C ARG A 434 6.27 6.00 27.52
N ASP A 435 5.57 5.17 28.29
CA ASP A 435 5.91 4.91 29.71
C ASP A 435 7.23 4.17 29.89
N ASP A 436 7.70 3.45 28.87
CA ASP A 436 8.95 2.69 28.92
C ASP A 436 10.19 3.51 28.57
N CYS A 437 10.09 4.85 28.55
CA CYS A 437 11.26 5.71 28.44
C CYS A 437 12.14 5.57 29.69
N GLY A 438 13.45 5.41 29.52
CA GLY A 438 14.40 5.28 30.62
C GLY A 438 15.48 4.24 30.35
N ILE A 439 15.97 3.61 31.43
CA ILE A 439 16.93 2.50 31.33
C ILE A 439 16.23 1.27 30.77
N ILE A 440 16.91 0.62 29.83
CA ILE A 440 16.61 -0.70 29.31
C ILE A 440 17.85 -1.59 29.46
N TRP A 441 17.63 -2.90 29.45
CA TRP A 441 18.70 -3.88 29.45
C TRP A 441 18.82 -4.52 28.09
N ARG A 442 20.04 -4.73 27.59
CA ARG A 442 20.31 -5.36 26.30
C ARG A 442 21.17 -6.60 26.44
N CYS A 443 20.86 -7.61 25.64
CA CYS A 443 21.71 -8.78 25.50
C CYS A 443 23.11 -8.34 25.03
N PRO A 444 24.20 -8.74 25.71
CA PRO A 444 25.56 -8.40 25.30
C PRO A 444 25.94 -8.98 23.94
N GLU A 445 25.27 -10.06 23.52
CA GLU A 445 25.59 -10.76 22.26
C GLU A 445 24.82 -10.20 21.06
N CYS A 446 23.49 -10.04 21.16
CA CYS A 446 22.66 -9.60 20.02
C CYS A 446 22.11 -8.17 20.15
N ARG A 447 22.37 -7.48 21.26
CA ARG A 447 21.89 -6.12 21.56
C ARG A 447 20.35 -5.94 21.58
N ARG A 448 19.58 -7.02 21.55
CA ARG A 448 18.12 -6.99 21.76
C ARG A 448 17.79 -6.63 23.20
N THR A 449 16.69 -5.92 23.41
CA THR A 449 16.17 -5.60 24.74
C THR A 449 15.81 -6.89 25.48
N LEU A 450 16.19 -6.98 26.76
CA LEU A 450 15.89 -8.08 27.66
C LEU A 450 14.57 -7.85 28.38
N SER A 451 13.96 -8.94 28.82
CA SER A 451 12.85 -8.92 29.78
C SER A 451 13.22 -9.89 30.90
N ASP A 452 13.29 -9.39 32.13
CA ASP A 452 13.70 -10.18 33.31
C ASP A 452 15.00 -10.98 33.10
N ASP A 453 16.05 -10.28 32.61
CA ASP A 453 17.37 -10.86 32.26
C ASP A 453 17.33 -12.00 31.21
N ASN A 454 16.22 -12.15 30.50
CA ASN A 454 16.07 -13.14 29.43
C ASN A 454 16.12 -12.49 28.04
N CYS A 455 16.96 -13.07 27.18
CA CYS A 455 17.04 -12.79 25.75
C CYS A 455 16.28 -13.85 24.96
N GLN A 456 15.39 -13.41 24.06
CA GLN A 456 14.63 -14.33 23.19
C GLN A 456 15.48 -15.26 22.31
N VAL A 457 16.76 -14.94 22.09
CA VAL A 457 17.66 -15.72 21.23
C VAL A 457 18.68 -16.52 22.04
N HIS A 458 19.21 -15.94 23.11
CA HIS A 458 20.33 -16.50 23.87
C HIS A 458 19.95 -16.96 25.28
N GLY A 459 18.66 -16.90 25.64
CA GLY A 459 18.17 -17.28 26.96
C GLY A 459 18.62 -16.31 28.05
N ASP A 460 18.86 -16.83 29.24
CA ASP A 460 19.23 -16.02 30.40
C ASP A 460 20.65 -15.43 30.23
N VAL A 461 20.73 -14.11 30.25
CA VAL A 461 21.98 -13.37 30.05
C VAL A 461 22.04 -12.17 30.99
N VAL A 462 23.25 -11.86 31.49
CA VAL A 462 23.44 -10.62 32.25
C VAL A 462 23.42 -9.44 31.29
N GLY A 463 22.39 -8.62 31.40
CA GLY A 463 22.18 -7.49 30.50
C GLY A 463 23.25 -6.41 30.62
N THR A 464 23.47 -5.72 29.51
CA THR A 464 24.17 -4.42 29.45
C THR A 464 23.13 -3.31 29.54
N ARG A 465 23.38 -2.29 30.37
CA ARG A 465 22.48 -1.13 30.48
C ARG A 465 22.55 -0.28 29.21
N ASP A 466 21.40 0.25 28.81
CA ASP A 466 21.25 1.25 27.76
C ASP A 466 20.08 2.18 28.10
N ILE A 467 20.00 3.34 27.47
CA ILE A 467 18.91 4.30 27.63
C ILE A 467 18.09 4.33 26.33
N ARG A 468 16.77 4.38 26.47
CA ARG A 468 15.87 4.55 25.34
C ARG A 468 14.73 5.49 25.69
N MET A 469 14.50 6.49 24.84
CA MET A 469 13.25 7.23 24.80
C MET A 469 12.44 6.83 23.58
N ARG A 470 11.11 6.77 23.73
CA ARG A 470 10.15 6.51 22.66
C ARG A 470 9.01 7.51 22.72
N MET A 471 8.74 8.13 21.59
CA MET A 471 7.68 9.12 21.44
C MET A 471 7.01 8.99 20.07
N VAL A 472 5.88 9.67 19.90
CA VAL A 472 5.20 9.81 18.61
C VAL A 472 5.16 11.29 18.29
N ILE A 473 5.58 11.64 17.07
CA ILE A 473 5.50 12.98 16.51
C ILE A 473 4.45 13.01 15.39
N ASP A 474 3.81 14.16 15.19
CA ASP A 474 2.73 14.36 14.23
C ASP A 474 2.77 15.78 13.65
N ASP A 475 2.57 15.91 12.33
CA ASP A 475 2.53 17.19 11.60
C ASP A 475 1.11 17.59 11.13
N GLY A 476 0.08 16.86 11.57
CA GLY A 476 -1.32 16.99 11.18
C GLY A 476 -1.70 16.24 9.90
N GLN A 477 -0.72 15.69 9.16
CA GLN A 477 -0.92 14.91 7.94
C GLN A 477 -0.39 13.48 8.07
N ALA A 478 0.68 13.30 8.83
CA ALA A 478 1.30 12.03 9.13
C ALA A 478 1.80 11.99 10.57
N SER A 479 1.92 10.77 11.09
CA SER A 479 2.49 10.48 12.40
C SER A 479 3.66 9.51 12.27
N GLY A 480 4.69 9.66 13.10
CA GLY A 480 5.85 8.78 13.13
C GLY A 480 6.31 8.44 14.56
N SER A 481 6.76 7.21 14.77
CA SER A 481 7.39 6.81 16.03
C SER A 481 8.84 7.26 16.04
N VAL A 482 9.29 7.97 17.07
CA VAL A 482 10.69 8.37 17.24
C VAL A 482 11.32 7.53 18.35
N ILE A 483 12.48 6.93 18.05
CA ILE A 483 13.33 6.23 19.00
C ILE A 483 14.62 7.01 19.17
N ILE A 484 14.96 7.34 20.41
CA ILE A 484 16.16 8.09 20.76
C ILE A 484 17.00 7.19 21.67
N GLY A 485 18.26 6.99 21.30
CA GLY A 485 19.22 6.19 22.06
C GLY A 485 19.91 6.98 23.18
N SER A 486 20.89 6.36 23.84
CA SER A 486 21.60 6.95 24.98
C SER A 486 22.25 8.30 24.70
N GLU A 487 23.13 8.38 23.70
CA GLU A 487 23.88 9.61 23.39
C GLU A 487 22.98 10.82 23.12
N PRO A 488 22.00 10.77 22.19
CA PRO A 488 21.08 11.91 21.99
C PRO A 488 20.18 12.19 23.18
N THR A 489 19.82 11.18 23.99
CA THR A 489 19.04 11.39 25.21
C THR A 489 19.84 12.22 26.21
N LEU A 490 21.09 11.84 26.47
CA LEU A 490 21.97 12.53 27.40
C LEU A 490 22.26 13.97 26.94
N ALA A 491 22.53 14.15 25.65
CA ALA A 491 22.72 15.48 25.05
C ALA A 491 21.48 16.37 25.20
N PHE A 492 20.27 15.85 24.94
CA PHE A 492 19.03 16.60 25.07
C PHE A 492 18.69 17.00 26.53
N LEU A 493 19.09 16.16 27.47
CA LEU A 493 18.92 16.39 28.90
C LEU A 493 20.04 17.25 29.50
N ASP A 494 21.07 17.58 28.71
CA ASP A 494 22.28 18.29 29.15
C ASP A 494 22.89 17.65 30.41
N THR A 495 23.06 16.33 30.36
CA THR A 495 23.50 15.52 31.49
C THR A 495 24.38 14.36 31.03
N ASP A 496 25.12 13.77 31.96
CA ASP A 496 25.85 12.54 31.71
C ASP A 496 25.09 11.32 32.26
N LEU A 497 25.68 10.12 32.11
CA LEU A 497 25.04 8.90 32.60
C LEU A 497 24.78 8.92 34.11
N SER A 498 25.66 9.55 34.90
CA SER A 498 25.50 9.60 36.35
C SER A 498 24.35 10.51 36.76
N GLY A 499 24.26 11.70 36.16
CA GLY A 499 23.13 12.59 36.37
C GLY A 499 21.80 11.99 35.90
N PHE A 500 21.83 11.19 34.82
CA PHE A 500 20.67 10.43 34.39
C PHE A 500 20.25 9.34 35.40
N GLU A 501 21.20 8.61 35.98
CA GLU A 501 20.94 7.62 37.02
C GLU A 501 20.37 8.28 38.29
N ASP A 502 20.88 9.45 38.69
CA ASP A 502 20.35 10.21 39.83
C ASP A 502 18.90 10.65 39.59
N MET A 503 18.57 11.14 38.38
CA MET A 503 17.19 11.48 38.01
C MET A 503 16.25 10.27 38.10
N LEU A 504 16.72 9.09 37.69
CA LEU A 504 15.93 7.86 37.78
C LEU A 504 15.82 7.32 39.20
N ALA A 505 16.86 7.46 40.03
CA ALA A 505 16.81 7.09 41.43
C ALA A 505 15.80 7.95 42.21
N GLU A 506 15.70 9.24 41.88
CA GLU A 506 14.77 10.17 42.51
C GLU A 506 13.31 9.96 42.04
N LYS A 507 13.08 9.90 40.72
CA LYS A 507 11.73 9.94 40.13
C LYS A 507 11.17 8.56 39.77
N GLY A 508 12.03 7.55 39.68
CA GLY A 508 11.73 6.29 39.03
C GLY A 508 11.52 6.44 37.52
N GLN A 509 11.43 5.31 36.82
CA GLN A 509 11.23 5.29 35.36
C GLN A 509 9.91 5.96 34.94
N PHE A 510 8.83 5.68 35.67
CA PHE A 510 7.53 6.31 35.40
C PHE A 510 7.58 7.82 35.62
N GLY A 511 8.18 8.30 36.71
CA GLY A 511 8.32 9.72 36.98
C GLY A 511 9.21 10.43 35.95
N PHE A 512 10.26 9.76 35.46
CA PHE A 512 11.06 10.27 34.35
C PHE A 512 10.21 10.42 33.07
N ALA A 513 9.43 9.41 32.69
CA ALA A 513 8.52 9.49 31.55
C ALA A 513 7.48 10.61 31.70
N GLN A 514 6.95 10.85 32.91
CA GLN A 514 6.07 11.99 33.18
C GLN A 514 6.78 13.34 33.01
N SER A 515 8.02 13.47 33.49
CA SER A 515 8.79 14.70 33.29
C SER A 515 9.04 15.02 31.81
N LEU A 516 9.24 14.00 30.99
CA LEU A 516 9.34 14.15 29.54
C LEU A 516 8.01 14.61 28.93
N ARG A 517 6.86 14.08 29.40
CA ARG A 517 5.53 14.54 28.97
C ARG A 517 5.29 16.00 29.28
N GLU A 518 5.60 16.43 30.51
CA GLU A 518 5.46 17.83 30.91
C GLU A 518 6.33 18.77 30.05
N ARG A 519 7.53 18.31 29.66
CA ARG A 519 8.48 19.11 28.86
C ARG A 519 8.13 19.13 27.37
N LEU A 520 7.66 18.01 26.80
CA LEU A 520 7.59 17.82 25.34
C LEU A 520 6.18 17.71 24.77
N LEU A 521 5.21 17.19 25.53
CA LEU A 521 3.89 16.89 24.98
C LEU A 521 3.21 18.17 24.47
N GLY A 522 2.73 18.12 23.23
CA GLY A 522 2.10 19.25 22.55
C GLY A 522 3.08 20.32 22.04
N ARG A 523 4.40 20.10 22.15
CA ARG A 523 5.43 21.01 21.64
C ARG A 523 6.08 20.47 20.37
N GLN A 524 6.64 21.36 19.56
CA GLN A 524 7.42 20.99 18.40
C GLN A 524 8.80 20.48 18.80
N LEU A 525 9.23 19.42 18.13
CA LEU A 525 10.53 18.80 18.28
C LEU A 525 11.17 18.69 16.90
N LYS A 526 12.39 19.21 16.76
CA LYS A 526 13.26 18.97 15.63
C LYS A 526 14.00 17.66 15.88
N VAL A 527 13.98 16.77 14.89
CA VAL A 527 14.56 15.43 14.97
C VAL A 527 15.45 15.19 13.76
N ASP A 528 16.74 14.97 14.02
CA ASP A 528 17.70 14.60 13.00
C ASP A 528 18.04 13.11 13.12
N GLY A 529 18.16 12.41 12.00
CA GLY A 529 18.53 10.99 12.01
C GLY A 529 18.23 10.25 10.72
N ARG A 530 17.62 9.07 10.87
CA ARG A 530 17.16 8.26 9.72
C ARG A 530 15.72 7.84 9.87
N SER A 531 14.98 7.87 8.77
CA SER A 531 13.61 7.35 8.68
C SER A 531 13.61 5.92 8.16
N ILE A 532 12.72 5.12 8.72
CA ILE A 532 12.38 3.76 8.31
C ILE A 532 10.90 3.79 7.97
N VAL A 533 10.58 3.48 6.72
CA VAL A 533 9.19 3.45 6.23
C VAL A 533 8.93 2.06 5.70
N ASP A 534 7.98 1.38 6.29
CA ASP A 534 7.53 0.04 5.91
C ASP A 534 6.01 -0.11 6.08
N ASP A 535 5.51 -1.34 6.00
CA ASP A 535 4.09 -1.67 6.13
C ASP A 535 3.52 -1.40 7.53
N GLN A 536 4.36 -1.19 8.54
CA GLN A 536 3.96 -0.85 9.92
C GLN A 536 3.90 0.66 10.16
N GLY A 537 4.27 1.46 9.16
CA GLY A 537 4.30 2.92 9.22
C GLY A 537 5.72 3.47 9.32
N MET A 538 5.81 4.74 9.72
CA MET A 538 7.09 5.43 9.78
C MET A 538 7.68 5.40 11.19
N MET A 539 8.96 5.07 11.25
CA MET A 539 9.80 5.17 12.44
C MET A 539 11.03 6.04 12.16
N ILE A 540 11.42 6.89 13.09
CA ILE A 540 12.65 7.67 13.03
C ILE A 540 13.58 7.22 14.15
N ILE A 541 14.81 6.88 13.79
CA ILE A 541 15.90 6.68 14.74
C ILE A 541 16.66 7.99 14.80
N ALA A 542 16.52 8.69 15.91
CA ALA A 542 17.08 10.02 16.13
C ALA A 542 18.54 9.93 16.57
N ASN A 543 19.38 10.75 15.94
CA ASN A 543 20.76 11.01 16.33
C ASN A 543 20.88 12.34 17.09
N VAL A 544 19.98 13.29 16.83
CA VAL A 544 19.88 14.57 17.55
C VAL A 544 18.40 14.91 17.70
N ILE A 545 18.03 15.47 18.85
CA ILE A 545 16.71 16.06 19.07
C ILE A 545 16.83 17.44 19.72
N GLU A 546 16.00 18.37 19.29
CA GLU A 546 15.98 19.74 19.82
C GLU A 546 14.54 20.19 20.02
N ALA A 547 14.24 20.77 21.18
CA ALA A 547 12.94 21.39 21.41
C ALA A 547 12.87 22.69 20.62
N VAL A 548 11.82 22.86 19.82
CA VAL A 548 11.63 24.07 19.03
C VAL A 548 10.78 25.04 19.84
N GLU A 549 11.31 26.23 20.10
CA GLU A 549 10.53 27.34 20.64
C GLU A 549 9.71 27.98 19.52
N VAL A 550 8.39 27.90 19.66
CA VAL A 550 7.46 28.50 18.70
C VAL A 550 7.00 29.85 19.24
N ASP A 551 7.43 30.93 18.59
CA ASP A 551 6.87 32.25 18.83
C ASP A 551 5.45 32.31 18.23
N ALA A 552 4.44 32.50 19.09
CA ALA A 552 3.05 32.48 18.68
C ALA A 552 2.70 33.58 17.66
N VAL A 553 3.36 34.73 17.71
CA VAL A 553 3.13 35.85 16.79
C VAL A 553 3.73 35.54 15.43
N LEU A 554 4.96 34.99 15.41
CA LEU A 554 5.61 34.57 14.18
C LEU A 554 4.82 33.43 13.51
N ALA A 555 4.45 32.40 14.27
CA ALA A 555 3.68 31.26 13.76
C ALA A 555 2.31 31.68 13.22
N ALA A 556 1.62 32.62 13.88
CA ALA A 556 0.38 33.19 13.37
C ALA A 556 0.58 33.96 12.05
N THR A 557 1.70 34.69 11.93
CA THR A 557 2.06 35.43 10.72
C THR A 557 2.38 34.50 9.55
N GLU A 558 3.18 33.46 9.78
CA GLU A 558 3.48 32.43 8.77
C GLU A 558 2.23 31.69 8.32
N SER A 559 1.37 31.31 9.28
CA SER A 559 0.09 30.65 8.98
C SER A 559 -0.80 31.56 8.13
N ARG A 560 -0.91 32.84 8.47
CA ARG A 560 -1.65 33.84 7.68
C ARG A 560 -1.10 33.96 6.26
N SER A 561 0.21 34.07 6.11
CA SER A 561 0.88 34.13 4.80
C SER A 561 0.61 32.88 3.97
N LYS A 562 0.77 31.69 4.55
CA LYS A 562 0.51 30.39 3.89
C LYS A 562 -0.94 30.26 3.39
N TRP A 563 -1.88 30.88 4.09
CA TRP A 563 -3.31 30.88 3.75
C TRP A 563 -3.74 32.10 2.91
N GLY A 564 -2.80 32.97 2.52
CA GLY A 564 -3.10 34.18 1.73
C GLY A 564 -3.89 35.25 2.49
N LEU A 565 -3.92 35.18 3.82
CA LEU A 565 -4.62 36.10 4.72
C LEU A 565 -3.66 37.19 5.22
N ASN A 566 -3.22 38.08 4.32
CA ASN A 566 -2.39 39.23 4.71
C ASN A 566 -3.11 40.14 5.71
#